data_AF-A0A2E3TRL2-F1
#
_entry.id   AF-A0A2E3TRL2-F1
#
_cell.length_a   1.000
_cell.length_b   1.000
_cell.length_c   1.000
_cell.angle_alpha   90.00
_cell.angle_beta   90.00
_cell.angle_gamma   90.00
#
_symmetry.space_group_name_H-M   'P 1'
#
loop_
_entity.id
_entity.type
_entity.pdbx_description
1 polymer ?
#
loop_
_entity_poly.entity_id
_entity_poly.type
_entity_poly.pdbx_seq_one_letter_code
_entity_poly.pdbx_strand_id
1 'polypeptide(L)'
;MSIPVELAELQVKTGEYTWAYLLTVRPEATPHLVSLSTSWHHDGEASALLMSVSAGTARNATAGSVVTLCYPPLNHDGYSLIVDGTASVHDGVAPAGIDAIPEGKALLRFTPTGAVLHRSAAPGFANSATGCANDCLPVDASTT
;
A
#
# COMPACT_ATOMS: atom_id res chain seq x y z
N MET A 1 8.91 14.92 -3.51
CA MET A 1 7.63 15.33 -4.12
C MET A 1 6.60 14.27 -3.80
N SER A 2 5.47 14.69 -3.24
CA SER A 2 4.36 13.81 -2.84
C SER A 2 3.06 14.33 -3.42
N ILE A 3 2.27 13.47 -4.05
CA ILE A 3 0.98 13.81 -4.65
C ILE A 3 -0.06 12.85 -4.08
N PRO A 4 -1.08 13.32 -3.34
CA PRO A 4 -2.16 12.47 -2.84
C PRO A 4 -2.85 11.71 -3.98
N VAL A 5 -3.28 10.49 -3.71
CA VAL A 5 -4.09 9.69 -4.63
C VAL A 5 -5.41 9.35 -3.94
N GLU A 6 -6.52 9.68 -4.60
CA GLU A 6 -7.84 9.35 -4.11
C GLU A 6 -8.05 7.83 -4.10
N LEU A 7 -8.71 7.29 -3.06
CA LEU A 7 -8.92 5.85 -2.93
C LEU A 7 -9.68 5.26 -4.12
N ALA A 8 -10.59 6.04 -4.73
CA ALA A 8 -11.33 5.64 -5.92
C ALA A 8 -10.45 5.45 -7.17
N GLU A 9 -9.27 6.10 -7.22
CA GLU A 9 -8.34 5.99 -8.34
C GLU A 9 -7.32 4.85 -8.18
N LEU A 10 -7.24 4.25 -6.99
CA LEU A 10 -6.21 3.27 -6.66
C LEU A 10 -6.21 2.06 -7.58
N GLN A 11 -7.37 1.60 -8.03
CA GLN A 11 -7.43 0.46 -8.94
C GLN A 11 -6.75 0.76 -10.27
N VAL A 12 -7.01 1.94 -10.84
CA VAL A 12 -6.35 2.40 -12.06
C VAL A 12 -4.86 2.59 -11.81
N LYS A 13 -4.49 3.27 -10.72
CA LYS A 13 -3.08 3.57 -10.41
C LYS A 13 -2.22 2.35 -10.15
N THR A 14 -2.70 1.41 -9.34
CA THR A 14 -1.97 0.16 -9.09
C THR A 14 -1.80 -0.68 -10.36
N GLY A 15 -2.73 -0.58 -11.32
CA GLY A 15 -2.62 -1.21 -12.64
C GLY A 15 -1.50 -0.64 -13.53
N GLU A 16 -0.94 0.52 -13.20
CA GLU A 16 0.24 1.09 -13.87
C GLU A 16 1.56 0.42 -13.42
N TYR A 17 1.51 -0.45 -12.40
CA TYR A 17 2.66 -1.12 -11.79
C TYR A 17 2.59 -2.64 -11.96
N THR A 18 3.75 -3.31 -11.86
CA THR A 18 3.83 -4.76 -12.04
C THR A 18 3.78 -5.55 -10.73
N TRP A 19 4.23 -4.96 -9.63
CA TRP A 19 4.34 -5.62 -8.32
C TRP A 19 4.43 -4.59 -7.20
N ALA A 20 4.30 -5.05 -5.95
CA ALA A 20 4.46 -4.23 -4.75
C ALA A 20 5.37 -4.90 -3.73
N TYR A 21 5.97 -4.08 -2.87
CA TYR A 21 6.50 -4.51 -1.59
C TYR A 21 5.43 -4.35 -0.51
N LEU A 22 5.18 -5.41 0.26
CA LEU A 22 4.40 -5.32 1.49
C LEU A 22 5.35 -5.09 2.68
N LEU A 23 5.14 -3.96 3.35
CA LEU A 23 5.80 -3.56 4.58
C LEU A 23 4.93 -4.01 5.76
N THR A 24 5.50 -4.83 6.63
CA THR A 24 4.90 -5.24 7.90
C THR A 24 5.89 -4.96 9.04
N VAL A 25 5.39 -4.93 10.27
CA VAL A 25 6.23 -4.84 11.47
C VAL A 25 6.19 -6.19 12.18
N ARG A 26 7.37 -6.74 12.50
CA ARG A 26 7.48 -7.96 13.30
C ARG A 26 7.19 -7.66 14.78
N PRO A 27 6.85 -8.66 15.62
CA PRO A 27 6.59 -8.45 17.04
C PRO A 27 7.71 -7.74 17.81
N GLU A 28 8.97 -7.91 17.38
CA GLU A 28 10.15 -7.23 17.93
C GLU A 28 10.37 -5.80 17.41
N ALA A 29 9.35 -5.19 16.80
CA ALA A 29 9.36 -3.83 16.24
C ALA A 29 10.39 -3.62 15.11
N THR A 30 10.72 -4.67 14.36
CA THR A 30 11.59 -4.59 13.17
C THR A 30 10.77 -4.60 11.88
N PRO A 31 11.14 -3.80 10.86
CA PRO A 31 10.46 -3.81 9.58
C PRO A 31 10.74 -5.12 8.84
N HIS A 32 9.72 -5.62 8.14
CA HIS A 32 9.80 -6.78 7.27
C HIS A 32 9.18 -6.47 5.92
N LEU A 33 9.93 -6.76 4.86
CA LEU A 33 9.59 -6.41 3.49
C LEU A 33 9.55 -7.66 2.62
N VAL A 34 8.47 -7.83 1.86
CA VAL A 34 8.36 -8.91 0.86
C VAL A 34 7.79 -8.39 -0.45
N SER A 35 8.31 -8.88 -1.58
CA SER A 35 7.76 -8.61 -2.92
C SER A 35 6.58 -9.53 -3.21
N LEU A 36 5.50 -8.98 -3.75
CA LEU A 36 4.31 -9.74 -4.13
C LEU A 36 3.54 -9.07 -5.28
N SER A 37 2.64 -9.83 -5.88
CA SER A 37 1.61 -9.31 -6.78
C SER A 37 0.33 -9.06 -5.98
N THR A 38 -0.43 -8.05 -6.42
CA THR A 38 -1.71 -7.70 -5.79
C THR A 38 -2.83 -7.83 -6.81
N SER A 39 -3.98 -8.37 -6.38
CA SER A 39 -5.16 -8.51 -7.22
C SER A 39 -6.34 -7.78 -6.58
N TRP A 40 -7.05 -6.95 -7.34
CA TRP A 40 -8.27 -6.32 -6.85
C TRP A 40 -9.40 -7.33 -6.71
N HIS A 41 -10.15 -7.18 -5.65
CA HIS A 41 -11.37 -7.91 -5.37
C HIS A 41 -12.46 -6.94 -4.92
N HIS A 42 -13.66 -7.13 -5.43
CA HIS A 42 -14.83 -6.32 -5.10
C HIS A 42 -15.81 -7.16 -4.27
N ASP A 43 -16.19 -6.63 -3.12
CA ASP A 43 -17.22 -7.18 -2.23
C ASP A 43 -18.35 -6.15 -2.09
N GLY A 44 -19.25 -6.16 -3.08
CA GLY A 44 -20.21 -5.07 -3.29
C GLY A 44 -19.50 -3.75 -3.62
N GLU A 45 -19.83 -2.70 -2.87
CA GLU A 45 -19.21 -1.37 -3.00
C GLU A 45 -17.81 -1.30 -2.37
N ALA A 46 -17.41 -2.30 -1.58
CA ALA A 46 -16.11 -2.31 -0.91
C ALA A 46 -15.05 -2.98 -1.79
N SER A 47 -13.98 -2.26 -2.10
CA SER A 47 -12.83 -2.80 -2.84
C SER A 47 -11.68 -3.13 -1.89
N ALA A 48 -11.03 -4.26 -2.12
CA ALA A 48 -9.85 -4.69 -1.38
C ALA A 48 -8.81 -5.31 -2.33
N LEU A 49 -7.56 -5.30 -1.90
CA LEU A 49 -6.48 -6.02 -2.55
C LEU A 49 -6.32 -7.38 -1.88
N LEU A 50 -6.18 -8.41 -2.69
CA LEU A 50 -5.87 -9.78 -2.27
C LEU A 50 -4.45 -10.14 -2.69
N MET A 51 -3.74 -10.84 -1.80
CA MET A 51 -2.38 -11.28 -2.04
C MET A 51 -2.09 -12.60 -1.31
N SER A 52 -1.37 -13.50 -1.97
CA SER A 52 -0.90 -14.75 -1.36
C SER A 52 0.41 -14.52 -0.62
N VAL A 53 0.43 -14.82 0.68
CA VAL A 53 1.58 -14.54 1.56
C VAL A 53 1.94 -15.75 2.42
N SER A 54 3.15 -15.73 2.99
CA SER A 54 3.52 -16.73 4.00
C SER A 54 2.72 -16.55 5.29
N ALA A 55 2.57 -17.62 6.09
CA ALA A 55 1.94 -17.55 7.40
C ALA A 55 2.62 -16.51 8.34
N GLY A 56 3.94 -16.36 8.25
CA GLY A 56 4.67 -15.35 9.03
C GLY A 56 4.34 -13.92 8.60
N THR A 57 4.28 -13.67 7.28
CA THR A 57 3.85 -12.37 6.74
C THR A 57 2.41 -12.05 7.15
N ALA A 58 1.49 -13.02 7.06
CA ALA A 58 0.10 -12.84 7.49
C ALA A 58 0.02 -12.47 8.97
N ARG A 59 0.72 -13.20 9.85
CA ARG A 59 0.79 -12.90 11.28
C ARG A 59 1.28 -11.48 11.57
N ASN A 60 2.34 -11.04 10.89
CA ASN A 60 2.86 -9.68 11.08
C ASN A 60 1.84 -8.64 10.60
N ALA A 61 1.21 -8.87 9.44
CA ALA A 61 0.26 -7.94 8.84
C ALA A 61 -1.04 -7.78 9.66
N THR A 62 -1.45 -8.82 10.39
CA THR A 62 -2.70 -8.81 11.18
C THR A 62 -2.50 -8.52 12.66
N ALA A 63 -1.29 -8.20 13.12
CA ALA A 63 -0.98 -7.92 14.52
C ALA A 63 -1.55 -6.59 15.06
N GLY A 64 -2.38 -5.88 14.30
CA GLY A 64 -3.04 -4.65 14.73
C GLY A 64 -2.32 -3.34 14.39
N SER A 65 -1.41 -3.36 13.40
CA SER A 65 -0.75 -2.15 12.88
C SER A 65 -1.20 -1.82 11.46
N VAL A 66 -1.09 -0.55 11.07
CA VAL A 66 -1.20 -0.14 9.67
C VAL A 66 -0.04 -0.79 8.90
N VAL A 67 -0.36 -1.36 7.75
CA VAL A 67 0.60 -1.95 6.81
C VAL A 67 0.66 -1.09 5.55
N THR A 68 1.81 -1.12 4.87
CA THR A 68 2.04 -0.32 3.66
C THR A 68 2.34 -1.22 2.48
N LEU A 69 1.70 -0.97 1.35
CA LEU A 69 2.14 -1.43 0.03
C LEU A 69 2.95 -0.31 -0.63
N CYS A 70 4.13 -0.64 -1.13
CA CYS A 70 4.94 0.26 -1.93
C CYS A 70 5.15 -0.35 -3.33
N TYR A 71 4.53 0.26 -4.33
CA TYR A 71 4.73 -0.08 -5.73
C TYR A 71 5.92 0.75 -6.26
N PRO A 72 7.07 0.12 -6.58
CA PRO A 72 8.25 0.83 -7.04
C PRO A 72 8.05 1.37 -8.46
N PRO A 73 8.72 2.48 -8.83
CA PRO A 73 8.59 3.04 -10.17
C PRO A 73 9.16 2.09 -11.23
N LEU A 74 8.53 2.05 -12.40
CA LEU A 74 9.00 1.24 -13.53
C LEU A 74 10.15 1.89 -14.31
N ASN A 75 10.45 3.16 -14.03
CA ASN A 75 11.54 3.92 -14.64
C ASN A 75 12.26 4.77 -13.58
N HIS A 76 13.48 5.21 -13.89
CA HIS A 76 14.37 5.88 -12.92
C HIS A 76 13.77 7.14 -12.29
N ASP A 77 13.02 7.93 -13.06
CA ASP A 77 12.46 9.21 -12.62
C ASP A 77 10.97 9.13 -12.22
N GLY A 78 10.45 7.90 -12.14
CA GLY A 78 9.04 7.62 -11.89
C GLY A 78 8.63 7.81 -10.44
N TYR A 79 7.31 7.82 -10.23
CA TYR A 79 6.74 7.83 -8.89
C TYR A 79 6.61 6.40 -8.35
N SER A 80 6.99 6.21 -7.10
CA SER A 80 6.49 5.08 -6.31
C SER A 80 5.06 5.38 -5.90
N LEU A 81 4.17 4.41 -5.95
CA LEU A 81 2.85 4.52 -5.30
C LEU A 81 2.94 3.87 -3.92
N ILE A 82 2.68 4.64 -2.88
CA ILE A 82 2.66 4.18 -1.49
C ILE A 82 1.20 4.17 -1.06
N VAL A 83 0.74 3.02 -0.57
CA VAL A 83 -0.64 2.79 -0.14
C VAL A 83 -0.61 2.24 1.27
N ASP A 84 -1.18 2.98 2.21
CA ASP A 84 -1.36 2.54 3.59
C ASP A 84 -2.73 1.88 3.74
N GLY A 85 -2.82 0.91 4.65
CA GLY A 85 -4.07 0.21 4.89
C GLY A 85 -4.03 -0.73 6.07
N THR A 86 -5.15 -1.43 6.26
CA THR A 86 -5.30 -2.49 7.25
C THR A 86 -5.35 -3.84 6.55
N ALA A 87 -4.80 -4.88 7.20
CA ALA A 87 -4.83 -6.22 6.66
C ALA A 87 -5.56 -7.21 7.58
N SER A 88 -6.25 -8.18 6.96
CA SER A 88 -6.88 -9.31 7.62
C SER A 88 -6.62 -10.59 6.81
N VAL A 89 -6.63 -11.75 7.46
CA VAL A 89 -6.64 -13.03 6.72
C VAL A 89 -8.01 -13.18 6.08
N HIS A 90 -8.04 -13.67 4.84
CA HIS A 90 -9.27 -14.07 4.17
C HIS A 90 -9.51 -15.55 4.46
N ASP A 91 -10.47 -15.83 5.35
CA ASP A 91 -10.76 -17.19 5.83
C ASP A 91 -11.68 -17.99 4.88
N GLY A 92 -12.01 -17.43 3.70
CA GLY A 92 -12.88 -18.02 2.69
C GLY A 92 -12.14 -18.73 1.55
N VAL A 93 -12.92 -19.35 0.66
CA VAL A 93 -12.41 -19.81 -0.63
C VAL A 93 -11.93 -18.60 -1.41
N ALA A 94 -10.74 -18.68 -2.01
CA ALA A 94 -10.23 -17.62 -2.87
C ALA A 94 -11.31 -17.23 -3.91
N PRO A 95 -11.66 -15.93 -4.03
CA PRO A 95 -12.68 -15.49 -4.97
C PRO A 95 -12.35 -15.89 -6.41
N ALA A 96 -13.39 -15.98 -7.25
CA ALA A 96 -13.22 -16.27 -8.66
C ALA A 96 -12.28 -15.23 -9.32
N GLY A 97 -11.32 -15.72 -10.11
CA GLY A 97 -10.31 -14.87 -10.76
C GLY A 97 -9.04 -14.63 -9.93
N ILE A 98 -8.95 -15.20 -8.72
CA ILE A 98 -7.71 -15.26 -7.95
C ILE A 98 -7.05 -16.64 -8.16
N ASP A 99 -5.75 -16.64 -8.41
CA ASP A 99 -4.98 -17.87 -8.55
C ASP A 99 -5.09 -18.74 -7.29
N ALA A 100 -5.02 -20.06 -7.50
CA ALA A 100 -5.03 -21.01 -6.39
C ALA A 100 -3.92 -20.68 -5.39
N ILE A 101 -4.30 -20.59 -4.11
CA ILE A 101 -3.36 -20.31 -3.03
C ILE A 101 -2.49 -21.55 -2.80
N PRO A 102 -1.15 -21.46 -2.96
CA PRO A 102 -0.28 -22.61 -2.74
C PRO A 102 -0.39 -23.13 -1.31
N GLU A 103 -0.15 -24.43 -1.13
CA GLU A 103 -0.10 -25.03 0.21
C GLU A 103 0.89 -24.28 1.12
N GLY A 104 0.48 -24.02 2.37
CA GLY A 104 1.28 -23.27 3.34
C GLY A 104 1.28 -21.75 3.16
N LYS A 105 0.49 -21.21 2.20
CA LYS A 105 0.24 -19.77 2.06
C LYS A 105 -1.12 -19.39 2.66
N ALA A 106 -1.24 -18.13 3.03
CA ALA A 106 -2.49 -17.50 3.45
C ALA A 106 -2.90 -16.45 2.41
N LEU A 107 -4.20 -16.29 2.21
CA LEU A 107 -4.75 -15.19 1.44
C LEU A 107 -4.94 -13.99 2.36
N LEU A 108 -4.22 -12.91 2.09
CA LEU A 108 -4.31 -11.68 2.85
C LEU A 108 -5.22 -10.70 2.12
N ARG A 109 -6.20 -10.15 2.83
CA ARG A 109 -7.04 -9.04 2.40
C ARG A 109 -6.46 -7.74 2.93
N PHE A 110 -6.19 -6.80 2.04
CA PHE A 110 -5.70 -5.47 2.34
C PHE A 110 -6.76 -4.43 1.95
N THR A 111 -7.15 -3.58 2.91
CA THR A 111 -8.08 -2.47 2.69
C THR A 111 -7.30 -1.16 2.75
N PRO A 112 -7.17 -0.44 1.61
CA PRO A 112 -6.50 0.86 1.58
C PRO A 112 -7.21 1.88 2.47
N THR A 113 -6.43 2.70 3.17
CA THR A 113 -6.89 3.84 3.99
C THR A 113 -6.30 5.17 3.55
N GLY A 114 -5.24 5.15 2.75
CA GLY A 114 -4.63 6.36 2.17
C GLY A 114 -3.58 6.01 1.13
N ALA A 115 -3.29 6.96 0.23
CA ALA A 115 -2.29 6.74 -0.80
C ALA A 115 -1.61 8.03 -1.28
N VAL A 116 -0.37 7.87 -1.72
CA VAL A 116 0.45 8.96 -2.25
C VAL A 116 1.38 8.45 -3.34
N LEU A 117 1.54 9.23 -4.41
CA LEU A 117 2.64 9.09 -5.35
C LEU A 117 3.85 9.84 -4.80
N HIS A 118 4.98 9.17 -4.65
CA HIS A 118 6.20 9.75 -4.12
C HIS A 118 7.40 9.54 -5.04
N ARG A 119 8.21 10.60 -5.22
CA ARG A 119 9.56 10.50 -5.78
C ARG A 119 10.48 11.56 -5.20
N SER A 120 11.79 11.31 -5.31
CA SER A 120 12.81 12.32 -5.04
C SER A 120 12.60 13.56 -5.91
N ALA A 121 12.89 14.74 -5.37
CA ALA A 121 12.91 15.95 -6.19
C ALA A 121 14.06 15.86 -7.22
N ALA A 122 13.82 16.35 -8.44
CA ALA A 122 14.88 16.48 -9.42
C ALA A 122 15.93 17.49 -8.91
N PRO A 123 17.23 17.28 -9.17
CA PRO A 123 18.26 18.25 -8.84
C PRO A 123 17.92 19.62 -9.42
N GLY A 124 17.96 20.68 -8.59
CA GLY A 124 17.71 22.06 -9.02
C GLY A 124 16.31 22.63 -8.74
N PHE A 125 15.38 21.84 -8.20
CA PHE A 125 14.14 22.39 -7.63
C PHE A 125 14.44 23.02 -6.25
N ALA A 126 14.27 24.34 -6.13
CA ALA A 126 14.28 25.04 -4.86
C ALA A 126 12.93 24.84 -4.14
N ASN A 127 12.99 24.53 -2.85
CA ASN A 127 11.83 24.34 -1.98
C ASN A 127 10.86 25.55 -2.07
N SER A 128 9.56 25.31 -1.83
CA SER A 128 8.62 26.39 -1.59
C SER A 128 9.08 27.24 -0.39
N ALA A 129 8.60 28.50 -0.32
CA ALA A 129 9.07 29.54 0.60
C ALA A 129 9.01 29.20 2.11
N THR A 130 8.47 28.04 2.50
CA THR A 130 8.40 27.54 3.88
C THR A 130 9.49 26.54 4.24
N GLY A 131 10.37 26.16 3.30
CA GLY A 131 11.46 25.21 3.55
C GLY A 131 11.01 23.76 3.78
N CYS A 132 9.71 23.48 3.65
CA CYS A 132 9.17 22.13 3.59
C CYS A 132 9.23 21.65 2.13
N ALA A 133 9.87 20.51 1.87
CA ALA A 133 9.92 19.91 0.53
C ALA A 133 8.57 19.23 0.11
N ASN A 134 7.48 19.52 0.82
CA ASN A 134 6.13 19.01 0.61
C ASN A 134 5.09 20.14 0.65
N ASP A 135 4.02 19.98 -0.13
CA ASP A 135 2.87 20.90 -0.24
C ASP A 135 1.77 20.59 0.80
N CYS A 136 2.15 20.13 1.99
CA CYS A 136 1.20 19.83 3.05
C CYS A 136 0.81 21.13 3.77
N LEU A 137 -0.45 21.55 3.64
CA LEU A 137 -1.05 22.55 4.53
C LEU A 137 -1.37 21.89 5.89
N PRO A 138 -1.15 22.58 7.03
CA PRO A 138 -1.61 22.11 8.32
C PRO A 138 -3.14 21.93 8.30
N VAL A 139 -3.63 20.80 8.82
CA VAL A 139 -5.04 20.70 9.21
C VAL A 139 -5.13 21.36 10.57
N ASP A 140 -5.86 22.48 10.67
CA ASP A 140 -6.01 23.21 11.92
C ASP A 140 -6.42 22.29 13.07
N ALA A 141 -5.59 22.27 14.11
CA ALA A 141 -5.93 21.65 15.37
C ALA A 141 -7.02 22.52 16.04
N SER A 142 -8.24 21.98 16.03
CA SER A 142 -9.39 22.40 16.84
C SER A 142 -10.03 23.74 16.46
N THR A 143 -11.30 23.67 16.06
CA THR A 143 -12.29 24.59 16.65
C THR A 143 -13.54 23.82 17.03
N THR A 144 -13.94 24.08 18.27
CA THR A 144 -15.08 23.60 19.05
C THR A 144 -16.42 23.74 18.35
#